data_AF-A0A1Y3EKZ1-F1
#
_entry.id   AF-A0A1Y3EKZ1-F1
#
_cell.length_a   1.000
_cell.length_b   1.000
_cell.length_c   1.000
_cell.angle_alpha   90.00
_cell.angle_beta   90.00
_cell.angle_gamma   90.00
#
_symmetry.space_group_name_H-M   'P 1'
#
loop_
_entity.id
_entity.type
_entity.pdbx_description
1 polymer ?
#
loop_
_entity_poly.entity_id
_entity_poly.type
_entity_poly.pdbx_seq_one_letter_code
_entity_poly.pdbx_strand_id
1 'polypeptide(L)'
;MKEKQEYIILTPTSKPGNRQLVELERKLLSDPKEVENIDHIGAGIHEGIIVCNYSNNQDLTEGTYELPEYTTDFQLMLFDKVNMVGKEEIRRMHFYFASDMEEAEYSDYVRSFIELLLVEFPKDYAHYFKRMIKLMQKRFTKLRKILVDIATTRLITDQSSESDQHINSVEESVSIDTVKEALEHAFPNSLKEDDIADLFNCSVEVVRQYLTELMSRGLIAQLENCQWIRVNRLAEFRKQYYNTTFG
;
A
#
# COMPACT_ATOMS: atom_id res chain seq x y z
N MET A 1 17.80 3.06 -43.61
CA MET A 1 17.21 2.43 -42.41
C MET A 1 16.52 3.53 -41.63
N LYS A 2 15.26 3.34 -41.21
CA LYS A 2 14.66 4.25 -40.24
C LYS A 2 15.46 4.13 -38.94
N GLU A 3 15.82 5.26 -38.35
CA GLU A 3 16.47 5.29 -37.04
C GLU A 3 15.54 4.67 -36.00
N LYS A 4 16.05 3.80 -35.14
CA LYS A 4 15.21 3.17 -34.13
C LYS A 4 15.11 4.07 -32.89
N GLN A 5 13.90 4.24 -32.40
CA GLN A 5 13.58 5.01 -31.21
C GLN A 5 13.07 4.08 -30.10
N GLU A 6 13.35 4.46 -28.87
CA GLU A 6 12.88 3.74 -27.69
C GLU A 6 11.44 4.10 -27.34
N TYR A 7 10.64 3.08 -27.06
CA TYR A 7 9.27 3.21 -26.60
C TYR A 7 9.07 2.37 -25.33
N ILE A 8 8.26 2.89 -24.39
CA ILE A 8 7.67 2.11 -23.31
C ILE A 8 6.25 1.74 -23.73
N ILE A 9 5.99 0.46 -23.87
CA ILE A 9 4.70 -0.11 -24.25
C ILE A 9 3.99 -0.53 -22.97
N LEU A 10 2.78 -0.05 -22.75
CA LEU A 10 1.90 -0.50 -21.67
C LEU A 10 0.81 -1.40 -22.27
N THR A 11 0.75 -2.64 -21.79
CA THR A 11 -0.22 -3.63 -22.24
C THR A 11 -1.01 -4.13 -21.02
N PRO A 12 -2.30 -3.77 -20.89
CA PRO A 12 -3.17 -4.35 -19.89
C PRO A 12 -3.58 -5.77 -20.33
N THR A 13 -3.41 -6.72 -19.43
CA THR A 13 -3.78 -8.12 -19.63
C THR A 13 -4.85 -8.49 -18.62
N SER A 14 -6.10 -8.61 -19.08
CA SER A 14 -7.21 -8.98 -18.22
C SER A 14 -7.14 -10.48 -17.94
N LYS A 15 -7.10 -10.85 -16.66
CA LYS A 15 -7.65 -12.13 -16.21
C LYS A 15 -9.11 -11.90 -15.84
N PRO A 16 -10.03 -12.85 -16.05
CA PRO A 16 -11.35 -12.77 -15.43
C PRO A 16 -11.21 -12.84 -13.89
N GLY A 17 -11.83 -11.91 -13.15
CA GLY A 17 -11.92 -11.91 -11.69
C GLY A 17 -11.27 -10.71 -10.97
N ASN A 18 -10.83 -10.92 -9.73
CA ASN A 18 -10.24 -9.91 -8.84
C ASN A 18 -8.76 -9.58 -9.12
N ARG A 19 -8.19 -10.13 -10.20
CA ARG A 19 -6.76 -10.05 -10.53
C ARG A 19 -6.56 -9.37 -11.88
N GLN A 20 -5.74 -8.32 -11.92
CA GLN A 20 -5.38 -7.59 -13.13
C GLN A 20 -3.88 -7.64 -13.32
N LEU A 21 -3.44 -7.91 -14.54
CA LEU A 21 -2.02 -7.95 -14.87
C LEU A 21 -1.73 -6.84 -15.88
N VAL A 22 -0.65 -6.10 -15.68
CA VAL A 22 -0.24 -5.01 -16.57
C VAL A 22 1.24 -5.14 -16.86
N GLU A 23 1.59 -5.21 -18.13
CA GLU A 23 2.97 -5.26 -18.59
C GLU A 23 3.42 -3.87 -19.06
N LEU A 24 4.63 -3.48 -18.67
CA LEU A 24 5.34 -2.32 -19.17
C LEU A 24 6.65 -2.82 -19.78
N GLU A 25 6.83 -2.64 -21.09
CA GLU A 25 7.99 -3.17 -21.81
C GLU A 25 8.70 -2.06 -22.60
N ARG A 26 10.03 -1.99 -22.47
CA ARG A 26 10.91 -1.13 -23.25
C ARG A 26 11.28 -1.83 -24.55
N LYS A 27 10.95 -1.22 -25.70
CA LYS A 27 11.34 -1.68 -27.03
C LYS A 27 12.02 -0.61 -27.85
N LEU A 28 12.96 -1.04 -28.67
CA LEU A 28 13.62 -0.22 -29.67
C LEU A 28 12.96 -0.50 -31.04
N LEU A 29 12.14 0.44 -31.50
CA LEU A 29 11.28 0.30 -32.68
C LEU A 29 11.69 1.28 -33.79
N SER A 30 11.56 0.88 -35.05
CA SER A 30 11.82 1.78 -36.19
C SER A 30 10.56 2.56 -36.59
N ASP A 31 9.38 2.03 -36.25
CA ASP A 31 8.07 2.65 -36.40
C ASP A 31 7.18 2.18 -35.23
N PRO A 32 6.45 3.07 -34.53
CA PRO A 32 5.54 2.65 -33.46
C PRO A 32 4.46 1.67 -33.95
N LYS A 33 4.12 1.68 -35.25
CA LYS A 33 3.16 0.75 -35.85
C LYS A 33 3.66 -0.69 -35.96
N GLU A 34 4.92 -0.97 -35.58
CA GLU A 34 5.42 -2.33 -35.39
C GLU A 34 4.75 -3.06 -34.21
N VAL A 35 4.13 -2.30 -33.30
CA VAL A 35 3.36 -2.85 -32.18
C VAL A 35 1.95 -3.18 -32.64
N GLU A 36 1.47 -4.38 -32.33
CA GLU A 36 0.09 -4.78 -32.58
C GLU A 36 -0.86 -4.22 -31.52
N ASN A 37 -2.16 -4.16 -31.83
CA ASN A 37 -3.20 -3.84 -30.85
C ASN A 37 -3.04 -2.46 -30.19
N ILE A 38 -2.50 -1.47 -30.90
CA ILE A 38 -2.31 -0.12 -30.37
C ILE A 38 -3.67 0.55 -30.15
N ASP A 39 -3.89 1.04 -28.93
CA ASP A 39 -5.01 1.92 -28.58
C ASP A 39 -4.59 3.40 -28.69
N HIS A 40 -3.39 3.72 -28.20
CA HIS A 40 -2.89 5.09 -28.18
C HIS A 40 -1.37 5.17 -28.38
N ILE A 41 -0.92 6.16 -29.14
CA ILE A 41 0.49 6.55 -29.26
C ILE A 41 0.62 7.95 -28.65
N GLY A 42 1.42 8.06 -27.60
CA GLY A 42 1.63 9.33 -26.90
C GLY A 42 2.42 10.33 -27.76
N ALA A 43 2.04 11.60 -27.67
CA ALA A 43 2.70 12.72 -28.34
C ALA A 43 3.10 13.83 -27.35
N GLY A 44 4.02 14.71 -27.76
CA GLY A 44 4.51 15.80 -26.92
C GLY A 44 5.14 15.30 -25.63
N ILE A 45 4.61 15.71 -24.46
CA ILE A 45 5.11 15.23 -23.16
C ILE A 45 4.91 13.72 -22.93
N HIS A 46 4.13 13.06 -23.78
CA HIS A 46 3.87 11.62 -23.75
C HIS A 46 4.58 10.86 -24.89
N GLU A 47 5.46 11.51 -25.64
CA GLU A 47 6.27 10.86 -26.66
C GLU A 47 7.07 9.66 -26.10
N GLY A 48 7.24 8.63 -26.93
CA GLY A 48 7.90 7.38 -26.57
C GLY A 48 7.05 6.46 -25.69
N ILE A 49 5.73 6.65 -25.65
CA ILE A 49 4.79 5.79 -24.93
C ILE A 49 3.77 5.22 -25.92
N ILE A 50 3.56 3.91 -25.87
CA ILE A 50 2.51 3.22 -26.61
C ILE A 50 1.59 2.54 -25.59
N VAL A 51 0.29 2.72 -25.71
CA VAL A 51 -0.71 1.99 -24.92
C VAL A 51 -1.42 1.04 -25.87
N CYS A 52 -1.39 -0.23 -25.54
CA CYS A 52 -2.09 -1.26 -26.29
C CYS A 52 -3.47 -1.52 -25.69
N ASN A 53 -4.42 -1.84 -26.55
CA ASN A 53 -5.67 -2.45 -26.13
C ASN A 53 -5.40 -3.90 -25.68
N TYR A 54 -6.38 -4.44 -24.99
CA TYR A 54 -6.34 -5.79 -24.46
C TYR A 54 -6.04 -6.84 -25.54
N SER A 55 -4.95 -7.59 -25.36
CA SER A 55 -4.70 -8.80 -26.14
C SER A 55 -5.41 -10.00 -25.48
N ASN A 56 -6.51 -10.44 -26.08
CA ASN A 56 -7.18 -11.72 -25.75
C ASN A 56 -6.26 -12.95 -25.95
N ASN A 57 -5.12 -12.80 -26.63
CA ASN A 57 -4.33 -13.91 -27.16
C ASN A 57 -3.09 -14.28 -26.34
N GLN A 58 -2.87 -13.64 -25.20
CA GLN A 58 -1.89 -14.14 -24.24
C GLN A 58 -2.65 -14.55 -22.99
N ASP A 59 -2.93 -15.86 -22.89
CA ASP A 59 -3.20 -16.54 -21.62
C ASP A 59 -1.93 -16.43 -20.77
N LEU A 60 -1.71 -15.22 -20.27
CA LEU A 60 -0.76 -14.88 -19.25
C LEU A 60 -1.27 -15.57 -17.98
N THR A 61 -0.97 -16.85 -17.87
CA THR A 61 -1.22 -17.68 -16.69
C THR A 61 0.05 -17.71 -15.85
N GLU A 62 -0.08 -17.96 -14.55
CA GLU A 62 1.09 -18.01 -13.68
C GLU A 62 2.08 -19.08 -14.19
N GLY A 63 3.30 -18.67 -14.54
CA GLY A 63 4.32 -19.55 -15.13
C GLY A 63 4.49 -19.49 -16.66
N THR A 64 3.71 -18.67 -17.39
CA THR A 64 3.90 -18.49 -18.86
C THR A 64 4.84 -17.34 -19.23
N TYR A 65 5.27 -16.55 -18.25
CA TYR A 65 6.22 -15.46 -18.45
C TYR A 65 7.64 -15.95 -18.25
N GLU A 66 8.57 -15.26 -18.91
CA GLU A 66 9.99 -15.30 -18.57
C GLU A 66 10.19 -15.17 -17.05
N LEU A 67 11.14 -15.93 -16.49
CA LEU A 67 11.45 -15.87 -15.06
C LEU A 67 11.97 -14.47 -14.73
N PRO A 68 11.37 -13.76 -13.76
CA PRO A 68 11.84 -12.44 -13.38
C PRO A 68 13.15 -12.52 -12.61
N GLU A 69 14.05 -11.58 -12.90
CA GLU A 69 15.32 -11.43 -12.19
C GLU A 69 15.13 -10.87 -10.76
N TYR A 70 14.05 -10.11 -10.52
CA TYR A 70 13.71 -9.62 -9.17
C TYR A 70 12.20 -9.50 -9.01
N THR A 71 11.68 -9.82 -7.81
CA THR A 71 10.25 -9.71 -7.48
C THR A 71 10.05 -9.07 -6.11
N THR A 72 9.05 -8.19 -5.98
CA THR A 72 8.63 -7.64 -4.68
C THR A 72 7.12 -7.38 -4.67
N ASP A 73 6.54 -7.37 -3.47
CA ASP A 73 5.10 -7.24 -3.24
C ASP A 73 4.80 -6.02 -2.37
N PHE A 74 3.69 -5.34 -2.68
CA PHE A 74 3.12 -4.27 -1.88
C PHE A 74 1.72 -4.65 -1.44
N GLN A 75 1.46 -4.59 -0.14
CA GLN A 75 0.09 -4.64 0.38
C GLN A 75 -0.41 -3.20 0.57
N LEU A 76 -1.57 -2.92 0.00
CA LEU A 76 -2.16 -1.59 -0.04
C LEU A 76 -3.58 -1.67 0.49
N MET A 77 -3.91 -0.72 1.37
CA MET A 77 -5.30 -0.39 1.69
C MET A 77 -5.66 0.90 0.96
N LEU A 78 -6.55 0.78 -0.01
CA LEU A 78 -7.06 1.88 -0.82
C LEU A 78 -8.43 2.27 -0.29
N PHE A 79 -8.71 3.57 -0.19
CA PHE A 79 -10.02 4.05 0.22
C PHE A 79 -10.57 4.99 -0.84
N ASP A 80 -11.67 4.59 -1.46
CA ASP A 80 -12.43 5.44 -2.37
C ASP A 80 -13.37 6.33 -1.56
N LYS A 81 -13.02 7.61 -1.46
CA LYS A 81 -13.81 8.61 -0.73
C LYS A 81 -15.15 8.92 -1.40
N VAL A 82 -15.31 8.66 -2.70
CA VAL A 82 -16.54 8.95 -3.43
C VAL A 82 -17.56 7.86 -3.15
N ASN A 83 -17.13 6.60 -3.21
CA ASN A 83 -18.00 5.44 -3.01
C ASN A 83 -18.03 4.96 -1.55
N MET A 84 -17.18 5.51 -0.69
CA MET A 84 -16.99 5.07 0.71
C MET A 84 -16.67 3.58 0.80
N VAL A 85 -15.83 3.10 -0.12
CA VAL A 85 -15.41 1.69 -0.20
C VAL A 85 -13.91 1.60 0.03
N GLY A 86 -13.51 0.85 1.04
CA GLY A 86 -12.15 0.40 1.21
C GLY A 86 -11.86 -0.83 0.34
N LYS A 87 -10.61 -1.00 -0.06
CA LYS A 87 -10.15 -2.15 -0.81
C LYS A 87 -8.75 -2.51 -0.35
N GLU A 88 -8.55 -3.77 -0.01
CA GLU A 88 -7.22 -4.34 0.17
C GLU A 88 -6.73 -4.93 -1.16
N GLU A 89 -5.47 -4.65 -1.47
CA GLU A 89 -4.83 -5.06 -2.70
C GLU A 89 -3.39 -5.47 -2.46
N ILE A 90 -2.98 -6.56 -3.11
CA ILE A 90 -1.58 -6.93 -3.25
C ILE A 90 -1.13 -6.58 -4.66
N ARG A 91 -0.08 -5.78 -4.78
CA ARG A 91 0.62 -5.52 -6.05
C ARG A 91 1.95 -6.23 -6.04
N ARG A 92 2.05 -7.31 -6.79
CA ARG A 92 3.32 -8.00 -7.06
C ARG A 92 3.95 -7.41 -8.30
N MET A 93 5.23 -7.04 -8.20
CA MET A 93 6.01 -6.52 -9.30
C MET A 93 7.14 -7.46 -9.63
N HIS A 94 7.20 -7.84 -10.90
CA HIS A 94 8.26 -8.63 -11.49
C HIS A 94 9.11 -7.72 -12.38
N PHE A 95 10.41 -7.65 -12.09
CA PHE A 95 11.35 -6.77 -12.78
C PHE A 95 12.28 -7.59 -13.67
N TYR A 96 12.50 -7.05 -14.87
CA TYR A 96 13.43 -7.59 -15.83
C TYR A 96 14.41 -6.52 -16.29
N PHE A 97 15.69 -6.87 -16.26
CA PHE A 97 16.76 -5.90 -16.44
C PHE A 97 17.39 -6.03 -17.84
N ALA A 98 18.19 -5.04 -18.19
CA ALA A 98 19.10 -5.15 -19.31
C ALA A 98 20.19 -6.19 -18.99
N SER A 99 20.68 -6.89 -20.02
CA SER A 99 21.67 -7.96 -19.87
C SER A 99 23.03 -7.52 -19.31
N ASP A 100 23.25 -6.22 -19.21
CA ASP A 100 24.50 -5.61 -18.74
C ASP A 100 24.40 -5.06 -17.31
N MET A 101 23.35 -5.40 -16.56
CA MET A 101 23.19 -5.08 -15.14
C MET A 101 23.59 -6.29 -14.29
N GLU A 102 24.34 -6.06 -13.22
CA GLU A 102 24.76 -7.14 -12.31
C GLU A 102 23.68 -7.44 -11.25
N GLU A 103 23.55 -8.71 -10.87
CA GLU A 103 22.54 -9.15 -9.89
C GLU A 103 22.65 -8.46 -8.53
N ALA A 104 23.88 -8.13 -8.13
CA ALA A 104 24.15 -7.41 -6.89
C ALA A 104 23.52 -6.00 -6.87
N GLU A 105 23.25 -5.40 -8.03
CA GLU A 105 22.65 -4.07 -8.16
C GLU A 105 21.12 -4.09 -8.11
N TYR A 106 20.48 -5.26 -8.33
CA TYR A 106 19.02 -5.34 -8.51
C TYR A 106 18.23 -4.77 -7.33
N SER A 107 18.62 -5.15 -6.10
CA SER A 107 17.89 -4.76 -4.90
C SER A 107 17.90 -3.24 -4.67
N ASP A 108 19.06 -2.60 -4.75
CA ASP A 108 19.19 -1.15 -4.53
C ASP A 108 18.52 -0.34 -5.64
N TYR A 109 18.60 -0.84 -6.87
CA TYR A 109 17.95 -0.23 -8.02
C TYR A 109 16.42 -0.30 -7.93
N VAL A 110 15.86 -1.47 -7.59
CA VAL A 110 14.41 -1.65 -7.40
C VAL A 110 13.93 -0.84 -6.20
N ARG A 111 14.66 -0.84 -5.08
CA ARG A 111 14.33 -0.01 -3.92
C ARG A 111 14.22 1.46 -4.30
N SER A 112 15.21 1.99 -5.01
CA SER A 112 15.20 3.39 -5.48
C SER A 112 14.02 3.69 -6.43
N PHE A 113 13.68 2.73 -7.30
CA PHE A 113 12.51 2.83 -8.18
C PHE A 113 11.22 2.94 -7.38
N ILE A 114 11.04 2.07 -6.38
CA ILE A 114 9.85 2.00 -5.54
C ILE A 114 9.72 3.23 -4.65
N GLU A 115 10.80 3.66 -3.99
CA GLU A 115 10.80 4.90 -3.20
C GLU A 115 10.34 6.08 -4.06
N LEU A 116 10.90 6.23 -5.28
CA LEU A 116 10.47 7.28 -6.21
C LEU A 116 9.08 7.08 -6.80
N LEU A 117 8.55 5.86 -6.85
CA LEU A 117 7.17 5.60 -7.27
C LEU A 117 6.17 6.03 -6.19
N LEU A 118 6.55 5.91 -4.91
CA LEU A 118 5.65 6.10 -3.76
C LEU A 118 5.74 7.47 -3.07
N VAL A 119 6.81 8.27 -3.28
CA VAL A 119 7.02 9.60 -2.65
C VAL A 119 5.81 10.54 -2.74
N GLU A 120 4.97 10.42 -3.76
CA GLU A 120 3.62 11.00 -3.76
C GLU A 120 2.66 9.93 -4.24
N PHE A 121 2.04 9.21 -3.31
CA PHE A 121 1.28 8.02 -3.66
C PHE A 121 0.24 8.33 -4.76
N PRO A 122 0.26 7.60 -5.89
CA PRO A 122 -0.60 7.92 -7.02
C PRO A 122 -2.08 7.82 -6.66
N LYS A 123 -2.86 8.80 -7.17
CA LYS A 123 -4.29 8.95 -6.84
C LYS A 123 -5.16 7.81 -7.35
N ASP A 124 -4.75 7.20 -8.46
CA ASP A 124 -5.46 6.12 -9.14
C ASP A 124 -4.44 5.27 -9.94
N TYR A 125 -4.93 4.19 -10.58
CA TYR A 125 -4.10 3.32 -11.41
C TYR A 125 -3.49 4.02 -12.63
N ALA A 126 -4.20 4.96 -13.26
CA ALA A 126 -3.68 5.65 -14.44
C ALA A 126 -2.46 6.52 -14.06
N HIS A 127 -2.54 7.26 -12.95
CA HIS A 127 -1.43 8.02 -12.41
C HIS A 127 -0.29 7.11 -11.95
N TYR A 128 -0.62 5.95 -11.39
CA TYR A 128 0.35 4.95 -10.96
C TYR A 128 1.19 4.44 -12.13
N PHE A 129 0.55 3.91 -13.17
CA PHE A 129 1.25 3.40 -14.35
C PHE A 129 1.95 4.51 -15.14
N LYS A 130 1.33 5.69 -15.26
CA LYS A 130 1.97 6.86 -15.88
C LYS A 130 3.28 7.22 -15.16
N ARG A 131 3.31 7.17 -13.83
CA ARG A 131 4.53 7.43 -13.05
C ARG A 131 5.58 6.34 -13.29
N MET A 132 5.19 5.06 -13.29
CA MET A 132 6.09 3.95 -13.62
C MET A 132 6.74 4.12 -15.01
N ILE A 133 5.92 4.39 -16.03
CA ILE A 133 6.41 4.65 -17.40
C ILE A 133 7.42 5.81 -17.41
N LYS A 134 7.13 6.91 -16.73
CA LYS A 134 8.05 8.07 -16.68
C LYS A 134 9.33 7.78 -15.92
N LEU A 135 9.29 6.97 -14.87
CA LEU A 135 10.48 6.51 -14.16
C LEU A 135 11.34 5.65 -15.08
N MET A 136 10.75 4.70 -15.81
CA MET A 136 11.45 3.90 -16.82
C MET A 136 12.08 4.80 -17.89
N GLN A 137 11.31 5.70 -18.52
CA GLN A 137 11.83 6.58 -19.59
C GLN A 137 13.01 7.46 -19.16
N LYS A 138 13.01 7.97 -17.91
CA LYS A 138 13.91 9.07 -17.52
C LYS A 138 15.08 8.68 -16.62
N ARG A 139 14.90 7.69 -15.76
CA ARG A 139 15.86 7.38 -14.68
C ARG A 139 16.22 5.91 -14.63
N PHE A 140 15.24 5.05 -14.85
CA PHE A 140 15.39 3.61 -14.69
C PHE A 140 15.55 2.92 -16.06
N THR A 141 16.58 3.33 -16.80
CA THR A 141 16.82 2.89 -18.19
C THR A 141 17.26 1.43 -18.30
N LYS A 142 17.75 0.83 -17.21
CA LYS A 142 18.07 -0.61 -17.15
C LYS A 142 16.84 -1.49 -16.96
N LEU A 143 15.67 -0.93 -16.65
CA LEU A 143 14.42 -1.70 -16.65
C LEU A 143 13.98 -1.94 -18.09
N ARG A 144 14.10 -3.20 -18.53
CA ARG A 144 13.57 -3.67 -19.80
C ARG A 144 12.08 -3.94 -19.70
N LYS A 145 11.62 -4.57 -18.62
CA LYS A 145 10.22 -4.92 -18.45
C LYS A 145 9.82 -4.86 -16.98
N ILE A 146 8.58 -4.44 -16.72
CA ILE A 146 7.93 -4.58 -15.43
C ILE A 146 6.58 -5.24 -15.66
N LEU A 147 6.34 -6.37 -15.01
CA LEU A 147 5.04 -7.01 -14.99
C LEU A 147 4.42 -6.78 -13.61
N VAL A 148 3.27 -6.11 -13.59
CA VAL A 148 2.55 -5.75 -12.37
C VAL A 148 1.31 -6.61 -12.26
N ASP A 149 1.30 -7.48 -11.27
CA ASP A 149 0.18 -8.34 -10.92
C ASP A 149 -0.56 -7.77 -9.72
N ILE A 150 -1.81 -7.38 -9.96
CA ILE A 150 -2.66 -6.66 -9.02
C ILE A 150 -3.77 -7.61 -8.59
N ALA A 151 -3.78 -8.02 -7.33
CA ALA A 151 -4.82 -8.87 -6.76
C ALA A 151 -5.63 -8.11 -5.71
N THR A 152 -6.93 -7.95 -5.96
CA THR A 152 -7.87 -7.48 -4.93
C THR A 152 -8.13 -8.61 -3.95
N THR A 153 -7.71 -8.45 -2.71
CA THR A 153 -7.86 -9.48 -1.67
C THR A 153 -9.17 -9.31 -0.92
N ARG A 154 -9.61 -8.07 -0.68
CA ARG A 154 -10.82 -7.78 0.08
C ARG A 154 -11.47 -6.47 -0.37
N LEU A 155 -12.79 -6.45 -0.44
CA LEU A 155 -13.59 -5.21 -0.53
C LEU A 155 -14.15 -4.92 0.86
N ILE A 156 -14.08 -3.65 1.27
CA ILE A 156 -14.57 -3.14 2.55
C ILE A 156 -15.68 -2.16 2.20
N THR A 157 -16.90 -2.66 2.11
CA THR A 157 -18.10 -1.83 1.98
C THR A 157 -18.70 -1.63 3.36
N ASP A 158 -19.13 -0.41 3.67
CA ASP A 158 -19.67 -0.01 4.98
C ASP A 158 -21.03 -0.64 5.34
N GLN A 159 -21.39 -1.78 4.73
CA GLN A 159 -22.59 -2.55 5.07
C GLN A 159 -22.28 -4.05 5.11
N SER A 160 -22.41 -4.62 6.31
CA SER A 160 -22.57 -6.05 6.67
C SER A 160 -21.40 -7.00 6.37
N SER A 161 -21.02 -7.96 7.20
CA SER A 161 -21.30 -8.37 8.59
C SER A 161 -20.30 -9.50 8.89
N GLU A 162 -20.11 -9.82 10.16
CA GLU A 162 -19.60 -11.11 10.67
C GLU A 162 -19.90 -12.30 9.74
N SER A 163 -18.87 -13.01 9.26
CA SER A 163 -18.75 -14.48 9.21
C SER A 163 -17.59 -14.96 8.31
N ASP A 164 -16.81 -15.90 8.88
CA ASP A 164 -15.95 -16.92 8.26
C ASP A 164 -14.58 -16.49 7.70
N GLN A 165 -13.51 -16.48 8.52
CA GLN A 165 -12.65 -17.63 8.87
C GLN A 165 -12.11 -18.36 7.62
N HIS A 166 -10.83 -18.29 7.24
CA HIS A 166 -9.65 -18.94 7.85
C HIS A 166 -8.47 -18.56 6.90
N ILE A 167 -7.27 -18.11 7.30
CA ILE A 167 -6.08 -18.82 7.82
C ILE A 167 -5.01 -17.69 7.87
N ASN A 168 -4.35 -17.29 8.95
CA ASN A 168 -3.65 -18.06 9.97
C ASN A 168 -3.41 -17.21 11.23
N SER A 169 -3.30 -17.90 12.37
CA SER A 169 -2.63 -17.50 13.62
C SER A 169 -3.29 -16.40 14.49
N VAL A 170 -3.84 -16.89 15.61
CA VAL A 170 -4.14 -16.22 16.88
C VAL A 170 -5.30 -15.22 16.82
N GLU A 171 -6.48 -15.69 17.24
CA GLU A 171 -7.49 -14.81 17.85
C GLU A 171 -6.80 -14.10 19.02
N GLU A 172 -6.30 -12.89 18.80
CA GLU A 172 -5.83 -12.05 19.89
C GLU A 172 -7.08 -11.48 20.57
N SER A 173 -7.63 -12.26 21.49
CA SER A 173 -8.66 -11.82 22.41
C SER A 173 -8.21 -10.49 23.03
N VAL A 174 -9.06 -9.47 22.94
CA VAL A 174 -8.83 -8.14 23.51
C VAL A 174 -8.23 -8.28 24.90
N SER A 175 -7.02 -7.76 25.09
CA SER A 175 -6.28 -7.85 26.33
C SER A 175 -6.04 -6.46 26.91
N ILE A 176 -5.76 -6.38 28.21
CA ILE A 176 -5.44 -5.12 28.88
C ILE A 176 -4.27 -4.37 28.22
N ASP A 177 -3.32 -5.10 27.63
CA ASP A 177 -2.15 -4.52 26.96
C ASP A 177 -2.52 -3.86 25.63
N THR A 178 -3.44 -4.45 24.86
CA THR A 178 -3.94 -3.84 23.60
C THR A 178 -4.71 -2.54 23.86
N VAL A 179 -5.57 -2.51 24.89
CA VAL A 179 -6.29 -1.27 25.31
C VAL A 179 -5.32 -0.20 25.79
N LYS A 180 -4.25 -0.60 26.49
CA LYS A 180 -3.18 0.32 26.92
C LYS A 180 -2.42 0.91 25.72
N GLU A 181 -2.07 0.09 24.73
CA GLU A 181 -1.36 0.52 23.53
C GLU A 181 -2.18 1.52 22.70
N ALA A 182 -3.48 1.29 22.54
CA ALA A 182 -4.38 2.25 21.87
C ALA A 182 -4.35 3.64 22.54
N LEU A 183 -4.35 3.68 23.87
CA LEU A 183 -4.25 4.93 24.64
C LEU A 183 -2.85 5.56 24.58
N GLU A 184 -1.79 4.76 24.39
CA GLU A 184 -0.43 5.26 24.18
C GLU A 184 -0.27 5.89 22.79
N HIS A 185 -0.88 5.32 21.74
CA HIS A 185 -0.91 5.91 20.40
C HIS A 185 -1.76 7.17 20.30
N ALA A 186 -2.87 7.23 21.04
CA ALA A 186 -3.74 8.39 21.04
C ALA A 186 -3.12 9.60 21.77
N PHE A 187 -2.14 9.39 22.66
CA PHE A 187 -1.54 10.45 23.46
C PHE A 187 -0.93 11.56 22.56
N PRO A 188 -1.25 12.86 22.79
CA PRO A 188 -1.87 13.43 23.99
C PRO A 188 -3.40 13.54 23.97
N ASN A 189 -4.08 12.93 23.01
CA ASN A 189 -5.54 12.94 22.89
C ASN A 189 -6.20 11.91 23.83
N SER A 190 -7.46 12.18 24.19
CA SER A 190 -8.34 11.23 24.89
C SER A 190 -9.16 10.38 23.91
N LEU A 191 -9.51 9.17 24.31
CA LEU A 191 -10.40 8.25 23.57
C LEU A 191 -11.67 7.98 24.36
N LYS A 192 -12.82 7.83 23.71
CA LYS A 192 -14.06 7.41 24.39
C LYS A 192 -14.11 5.90 24.56
N GLU A 193 -14.86 5.43 25.56
CA GLU A 193 -15.12 4.00 25.77
C GLU A 193 -15.73 3.35 24.52
N ASP A 194 -16.67 4.03 23.86
CA ASP A 194 -17.33 3.54 22.65
C ASP A 194 -16.32 3.41 21.49
N ASP A 195 -15.46 4.42 21.29
CA ASP A 195 -14.44 4.39 20.23
C ASP A 195 -13.41 3.26 20.44
N ILE A 196 -13.09 2.94 21.70
CA ILE A 196 -12.18 1.83 22.05
C ILE A 196 -12.89 0.48 21.88
N ALA A 197 -14.18 0.39 22.25
CA ALA A 197 -15.00 -0.80 22.04
C ALA A 197 -15.14 -1.12 20.56
N ASP A 198 -15.35 -0.10 19.73
CA ASP A 198 -15.39 -0.18 18.27
C ASP A 198 -14.02 -0.59 17.70
N LEU A 199 -12.91 -0.01 18.20
CA LEU A 199 -11.55 -0.34 17.75
C LEU A 199 -11.20 -1.82 17.93
N PHE A 200 -11.66 -2.41 19.04
CA PHE A 200 -11.35 -3.79 19.40
C PHE A 200 -12.51 -4.76 19.15
N ASN A 201 -13.61 -4.27 18.54
CA ASN A 201 -14.84 -5.02 18.28
C ASN A 201 -15.31 -5.84 19.50
N CYS A 202 -15.33 -5.20 20.67
CA CYS A 202 -15.74 -5.82 21.93
C CYS A 202 -16.77 -4.96 22.65
N SER A 203 -17.42 -5.49 23.68
CA SER A 203 -18.44 -4.72 24.39
C SER A 203 -17.81 -3.60 25.22
N VAL A 204 -18.53 -2.49 25.36
CA VAL A 204 -18.11 -1.35 26.19
C VAL A 204 -17.87 -1.80 27.63
N GLU A 205 -18.59 -2.80 28.13
CA GLU A 205 -18.37 -3.38 29.46
C GLU A 205 -17.01 -4.07 29.59
N VAL A 206 -16.55 -4.79 28.56
CA VAL A 206 -15.24 -5.44 28.54
C VAL A 206 -14.13 -4.40 28.53
N VAL A 207 -14.25 -3.38 27.68
CA VAL A 207 -13.32 -2.24 27.65
C VAL A 207 -13.28 -1.53 29.01
N ARG A 208 -14.44 -1.28 29.61
CA ARG A 208 -14.55 -0.60 30.90
C ARG A 208 -13.88 -1.38 32.02
N GLN A 209 -13.87 -2.73 31.99
CA GLN A 209 -13.12 -3.55 32.94
C GLN A 209 -11.60 -3.27 32.83
N TYR A 210 -11.05 -3.28 31.60
CA TYR A 210 -9.63 -3.01 31.38
C TYR A 210 -9.23 -1.56 31.71
N LEU A 211 -10.07 -0.59 31.36
CA LEU A 211 -9.83 0.83 31.68
C LEU A 211 -9.85 1.09 33.19
N THR A 212 -10.78 0.47 33.91
CA THR A 212 -10.84 0.54 35.38
C THR A 212 -9.57 -0.06 35.99
N GLU A 213 -9.10 -1.18 35.46
CA GLU A 213 -7.86 -1.81 35.92
C GLU A 213 -6.63 -0.92 35.63
N LEU A 214 -6.50 -0.36 34.43
CA LEU A 214 -5.40 0.55 34.06
C LEU A 214 -5.40 1.85 34.89
N MET A 215 -6.58 2.36 35.27
CA MET A 215 -6.71 3.49 36.18
C MET A 215 -6.30 3.11 37.61
N SER A 216 -6.69 1.92 38.10
CA SER A 216 -6.25 1.44 39.42
C SER A 216 -4.72 1.31 39.49
N ARG A 217 -4.10 0.98 38.36
CA ARG A 217 -2.64 0.95 38.16
C ARG A 217 -2.03 2.34 37.96
N GLY A 218 -2.81 3.43 37.98
CA GLY A 218 -2.30 4.81 37.83
C GLY A 218 -1.59 5.06 36.49
N LEU A 219 -2.05 4.41 35.41
CA LEU A 219 -1.51 4.59 34.06
C LEU A 219 -2.41 5.50 33.21
N ILE A 220 -3.70 5.55 33.49
CA ILE A 220 -4.65 6.36 32.73
C ILE A 220 -5.58 7.10 33.68
N ALA A 221 -6.22 8.16 33.19
CA ALA A 221 -7.23 8.93 33.92
C ALA A 221 -8.50 9.02 33.09
N GLN A 222 -9.64 9.03 33.78
CA GLN A 222 -10.94 9.29 33.16
C GLN A 222 -11.24 10.78 33.26
N LEU A 223 -11.69 11.34 32.14
CA LEU A 223 -12.17 12.71 31.99
C LEU A 223 -13.71 12.69 31.95
N GLU A 224 -14.31 13.87 31.77
CA GLU A 224 -15.76 13.98 31.58
C GLU A 224 -16.23 13.22 30.32
N ASN A 225 -17.49 12.77 30.31
CA ASN A 225 -18.13 12.09 29.18
C ASN A 225 -17.45 10.78 28.73
N CYS A 226 -17.04 9.93 29.69
CA CYS A 226 -16.48 8.59 29.42
C CYS A 226 -15.24 8.61 28.51
N GLN A 227 -14.43 9.66 28.62
CA GLN A 227 -13.17 9.79 27.89
C GLN A 227 -11.98 9.40 28.76
N TRP A 228 -10.97 8.81 28.14
CA TRP A 228 -9.80 8.24 28.80
C TRP A 228 -8.52 8.73 28.16
N ILE A 229 -7.54 9.10 28.99
CA ILE A 229 -6.25 9.64 28.53
C ILE A 229 -5.09 8.96 29.27
N ARG A 230 -3.98 8.78 28.56
CA ARG A 230 -2.73 8.27 29.15
C ARG A 230 -2.11 9.31 30.10
N VAL A 231 -1.79 8.89 31.33
CA VAL A 231 -1.11 9.72 32.34
C VAL A 231 0.39 9.50 32.29
N ASN A 232 1.15 10.51 31.90
CA ASN A 232 2.61 10.42 31.92
C ASN A 232 3.14 10.63 33.35
N ARG A 233 3.55 9.55 34.03
CA ARG A 233 4.12 9.64 35.39
C ARG A 233 5.39 10.51 35.47
N LEU A 234 6.10 10.74 34.35
CA LEU A 234 7.23 11.69 34.32
C LEU A 234 6.79 13.15 34.45
N ALA A 235 5.56 13.50 34.05
CA ALA A 235 5.04 14.86 34.17
C ALA A 235 4.62 15.20 35.61
N GLU A 236 4.16 14.22 36.38
CA GLU A 236 3.83 14.40 37.81
C GLU A 236 5.08 14.39 38.70
N PHE A 237 6.09 13.58 38.38
CA PHE A 237 7.39 13.67 39.05
C PHE A 237 8.02 15.06 38.86
N ARG A 238 7.89 15.70 37.69
CA ARG A 238 8.38 17.08 37.50
C ARG A 238 7.54 18.14 38.23
N LYS A 239 6.24 17.92 38.43
CA LYS A 239 5.39 18.84 39.22
C LYS A 239 5.62 18.74 40.73
N GLN A 240 5.99 17.57 41.25
CA GLN A 240 6.26 17.39 42.68
C GLN A 240 7.62 17.99 43.11
N TYR A 241 8.58 18.16 42.20
CA TYR A 241 9.91 18.73 42.51
C TYR A 241 10.10 20.21 42.10
N TYR A 242 9.12 20.85 41.45
CA TYR A 242 9.17 22.29 41.17
C TYR A 242 8.38 23.16 42.17
N ASN A 243 7.68 22.55 43.14
CA ASN A 243 6.99 23.28 44.22
C ASN A 243 7.80 23.35 45.53
N THR A 244 9.10 23.06 45.53
CA THR A 244 9.95 23.14 46.73
C THR A 244 11.23 23.96 46.55
N THR A 245 11.28 24.87 45.57
CA THR A 245 12.38 25.83 45.48
C THR A 245 11.93 27.17 44.92
N PHE A 246 11.04 27.84 45.63
CA PHE A 246 11.03 29.30 45.81
C PHE A 246 10.21 29.59 47.07
N GLY A 247 10.92 29.55 48.20
CA GLY A 247 10.53 30.05 49.51
C GLY A 247 11.82 30.46 50.21
#